data_AF-A0A2T2VEA5-F1
#
_entry.id   AF-A0A2T2VEA5-F1
#
_cell.length_a   1.000
_cell.length_b   1.000
_cell.length_c   1.000
_cell.angle_alpha   90.00
_cell.angle_beta   90.00
_cell.angle_gamma   90.00
#
_symmetry.space_group_name_H-M   'P 1'
#
loop_
_entity.id
_entity.type
_entity.pdbx_description
1 polymer ?
#
loop_
_entity_poly.entity_id
_entity_poly.type
_entity_poly.pdbx_seq_one_letter_code
_entity_poly.pdbx_strand_id
1 'polypeptide(L)'
;MYNCHNCNSNKGSASISFIIEKPSTQQKYYYFNSIHHGNCYEGIYYSVVDMTLDNGLGGVVPGQKEIPINPNASSCMEVVPHANGTDYWLIVAPNNTQFNAYPVTSSGIGSPVISNNVAANNKLGYFAASHNGNYLIATAIESSVSPHAAILYNFNQSTGQITMNRGLAQHSQISPKSI
;
A
#
# COMPACT_ATOMS: atom_id res chain seq x y z
N MET A 1 2.65 -15.80 9.04
CA MET A 1 1.79 -14.84 8.32
C MET A 1 2.32 -13.45 8.66
N TYR A 2 2.80 -12.72 7.66
CA TYR A 2 3.44 -11.40 7.81
C TYR A 2 2.38 -10.32 8.07
N ASN A 3 2.66 -9.33 8.93
CA ASN A 3 1.70 -8.31 9.36
C ASN A 3 2.10 -6.90 8.91
N CYS A 4 1.12 -5.99 8.79
CA CYS A 4 1.34 -4.57 8.53
C CYS A 4 1.77 -3.80 9.79
N HIS A 5 2.37 -4.44 10.80
CA HIS A 5 2.52 -3.80 12.11
C HIS A 5 3.93 -3.26 12.33
N ASN A 6 4.02 -2.00 12.78
CA ASN A 6 5.29 -1.28 12.85
C ASN A 6 6.29 -1.78 13.87
N CYS A 7 5.91 -2.51 14.91
CA CYS A 7 6.87 -3.05 15.87
C CYS A 7 6.20 -4.18 16.66
N ASN A 8 6.63 -5.44 16.51
CA ASN A 8 6.54 -6.48 17.54
C ASN A 8 7.49 -7.65 17.22
N SER A 9 8.29 -8.01 18.21
CA SER A 9 9.60 -8.68 18.13
C SER A 9 9.61 -10.18 17.78
N ASN A 10 8.57 -10.77 17.18
CA ASN A 10 8.55 -12.23 16.93
C ASN A 10 7.70 -12.70 15.73
N LYS A 11 7.30 -11.81 14.82
CA LYS A 11 6.59 -12.21 13.59
C LYS A 11 7.37 -11.69 12.39
N GLY A 12 7.61 -12.55 11.41
CA GLY A 12 8.31 -12.17 10.19
C GLY A 12 7.69 -10.92 9.57
N SER A 13 8.55 -10.05 9.05
CA SER A 13 8.19 -8.77 8.43
C SER A 13 8.34 -8.89 6.90
N ALA A 14 7.29 -8.59 6.14
CA ALA A 14 7.34 -8.53 4.68
C ALA A 14 7.71 -7.10 4.24
N SER A 15 8.84 -6.94 3.57
CA SER A 15 9.11 -5.70 2.84
C SER A 15 8.22 -5.68 1.59
N ILE A 16 7.50 -4.59 1.37
CA ILE A 16 6.66 -4.42 0.19
C ILE A 16 7.30 -3.35 -0.68
N SER A 17 7.35 -3.60 -1.98
CA SER A 17 7.78 -2.64 -2.98
C SER A 17 6.89 -2.70 -4.21
N PHE A 18 6.73 -1.55 -4.85
CA PHE A 18 6.03 -1.41 -6.12
C PHE A 18 6.90 -0.59 -7.06
N ILE A 19 6.89 -0.95 -8.34
CA ILE A 19 7.46 -0.12 -9.39
C ILE A 19 6.38 0.11 -10.45
N ILE A 20 6.16 1.36 -10.81
CA ILE A 20 5.20 1.75 -11.83
C ILE A 20 5.84 2.77 -12.77
N GLU A 21 5.40 2.78 -14.03
CA GLU A 21 5.79 3.84 -14.95
C GLU A 21 5.32 5.20 -14.41
N LYS A 22 6.24 6.16 -14.42
CA LYS A 22 5.93 7.53 -14.01
C LYS A 22 4.97 8.12 -15.05
N PRO A 23 3.77 8.60 -14.66
CA PRO A 23 2.75 9.03 -15.62
C PRO A 23 3.27 10.06 -16.61
N SER A 24 2.80 9.97 -17.87
CA SER A 24 3.14 10.87 -18.97
C SER A 24 4.64 11.09 -19.18
N THR A 25 5.46 10.09 -18.84
CA THR A 25 6.89 10.08 -19.16
C THR A 25 7.25 8.82 -19.90
N GLN A 26 8.43 8.81 -20.53
CA GLN A 26 8.99 7.62 -21.14
C GLN A 26 10.18 7.15 -20.32
N GLN A 27 10.29 5.84 -20.11
CA GLN A 27 11.46 5.21 -19.52
C GLN A 27 11.78 5.66 -18.08
N LYS A 28 10.86 6.34 -17.39
CA LYS A 28 10.99 6.71 -15.98
C LYS A 28 9.95 6.00 -15.14
N TYR A 29 10.33 5.63 -13.93
CA TYR A 29 9.52 4.84 -13.04
C TYR A 29 9.55 5.42 -11.63
N TYR A 30 8.41 5.36 -10.94
CA TYR A 30 8.38 5.48 -9.50
C TYR A 30 8.62 4.11 -8.88
N TYR A 31 9.63 4.02 -8.01
CA TYR A 31 9.90 2.87 -7.17
C TYR A 31 9.48 3.21 -5.74
N PHE A 32 8.42 2.58 -5.25
CA PHE A 32 7.93 2.70 -3.89
C PHE A 32 8.46 1.56 -3.04
N ASN A 33 8.90 1.86 -1.82
CA ASN A 33 9.34 0.85 -0.88
C ASN A 33 9.02 1.25 0.56
N SER A 34 8.73 0.24 1.39
CA SER A 34 8.80 0.38 2.83
C SER A 34 10.25 0.25 3.31
N ILE A 35 10.71 1.16 4.17
CA ILE A 35 12.05 1.05 4.77
C ILE A 35 11.94 0.43 6.18
N HIS A 36 12.98 -0.30 6.57
CA HIS A 36 13.12 -0.91 7.88
C HIS A 36 14.34 -0.31 8.60
N HIS A 37 14.17 0.10 9.84
CA HIS A 37 15.28 0.39 10.75
C HIS A 37 15.21 -0.56 11.95
N GLY A 38 16.15 -1.49 12.00
CA GLY A 38 16.16 -2.55 13.01
C GLY A 38 14.95 -3.49 12.85
N ASN A 39 14.18 -3.68 13.92
CA ASN A 39 12.99 -4.55 13.94
C ASN A 39 11.68 -3.82 13.63
N CYS A 40 11.75 -2.53 13.28
CA CYS A 40 10.57 -1.71 13.05
C CYS A 40 10.53 -1.19 11.61
N TYR A 41 9.31 -1.08 11.10
CA TYR A 41 9.05 -0.39 9.85
C TYR A 41 9.02 1.10 10.10
N GLU A 42 9.80 1.82 9.33
CA GLU A 42 9.81 3.27 9.34
C GLU A 42 9.43 3.69 7.93
N GLY A 43 8.13 3.82 7.71
CA GLY A 43 7.58 4.62 6.63
C GLY A 43 7.64 4.07 5.21
N ILE A 44 6.97 4.83 4.35
CA ILE A 44 6.87 4.62 2.91
C ILE A 44 7.65 5.71 2.20
N TYR A 45 8.49 5.30 1.26
CA TYR A 45 9.39 6.14 0.50
C TYR A 45 9.23 5.86 -0.99
N TYR A 46 9.70 6.80 -1.82
CA TYR A 46 9.88 6.55 -3.23
C TYR A 46 11.24 7.00 -3.75
N SER A 47 11.66 6.39 -4.85
CA SER A 47 12.73 6.87 -5.71
C SER A 47 12.24 7.01 -7.14
N VAL A 48 12.93 7.81 -7.95
CA VAL A 48 12.68 7.88 -9.39
C VAL A 48 13.81 7.19 -10.11
N VAL A 49 13.45 6.16 -10.87
CA VAL A 49 14.36 5.42 -11.74
C VAL A 49 14.22 5.94 -13.16
N ASP A 50 15.34 6.17 -13.82
CA ASP A 50 15.42 6.55 -15.23
C ASP A 50 16.22 5.49 -15.98
N MET A 51 15.55 4.76 -16.89
CA MET A 51 16.13 3.64 -17.63
C MET A 51 17.12 4.09 -18.72
N THR A 52 17.25 5.39 -18.98
CA THR A 52 18.25 5.92 -19.92
C THR A 52 19.62 6.09 -19.29
N LEU A 53 19.72 6.04 -17.96
CA LEU A 53 20.97 6.11 -17.21
C LEU A 53 21.77 4.80 -17.30
N ASP A 54 23.01 4.83 -16.83
CA ASP A 54 23.93 3.67 -16.77
C ASP A 54 24.02 2.90 -18.09
N ASN A 55 24.19 3.63 -19.20
CA ASN A 55 24.25 3.10 -20.56
C ASN A 55 23.02 2.24 -20.94
N GLY A 56 21.83 2.60 -20.44
CA GLY A 56 20.57 1.89 -20.70
C GLY A 56 20.24 0.78 -19.70
N LEU A 57 21.07 0.57 -18.67
CA LEU A 57 20.75 -0.35 -17.57
C LEU A 57 19.81 0.27 -16.53
N GLY A 58 19.67 1.59 -16.58
CA GLY A 58 18.85 2.37 -15.67
C GLY A 58 19.53 2.69 -14.34
N GLY A 59 19.13 3.80 -13.76
CA GLY A 59 19.68 4.29 -12.50
C GLY A 59 18.69 5.18 -11.75
N VAL A 60 18.94 5.41 -10.47
CA VAL A 60 18.15 6.36 -9.69
C VAL A 60 18.57 7.78 -10.06
N VAL A 61 17.61 8.62 -10.40
CA VAL A 61 17.86 10.03 -10.75
C VAL A 61 18.55 10.74 -9.57
N PRO A 62 19.67 11.45 -9.78
CA PRO A 62 20.37 12.16 -8.72
C PRO A 62 19.44 13.06 -7.89
N GLY A 63 19.49 12.93 -6.57
CA GLY A 63 18.62 13.65 -5.65
C GLY A 63 17.18 13.12 -5.54
N GLN A 64 16.82 12.05 -6.27
CA GLN A 64 15.50 11.42 -6.22
C GLN A 64 15.55 9.98 -5.69
N LYS A 65 16.38 9.78 -4.66
CA LYS A 65 16.48 8.52 -3.91
C LYS A 65 15.81 8.65 -2.55
N GLU A 66 15.00 7.67 -2.17
CA GLU A 66 14.41 7.51 -0.83
C GLU A 66 13.76 8.82 -0.31
N ILE A 67 12.94 9.45 -1.15
CA ILE A 67 12.15 10.61 -0.76
C ILE A 67 10.97 10.12 0.11
N PRO A 68 10.78 10.66 1.33
CA PRO A 68 9.71 10.22 2.22
C PRO A 68 8.32 10.62 1.70
N ILE A 69 7.39 9.67 1.71
CA ILE A 69 5.94 9.92 1.48
C ILE A 69 5.22 9.98 2.82
N ASN A 70 5.44 8.97 3.65
CA ASN A 70 4.89 8.91 4.99
C ASN A 70 5.87 8.17 5.91
N PRO A 71 6.75 8.88 6.63
CA PRO A 71 7.79 8.26 7.45
C PRO A 71 7.22 7.49 8.66
N ASN A 72 5.95 7.70 9.00
CA ASN A 72 5.29 7.07 10.15
C ASN A 72 4.30 5.97 9.74
N ALA A 73 4.18 5.67 8.45
CA ALA A 73 3.25 4.66 7.97
C ALA A 73 3.74 3.25 8.27
N SER A 74 2.79 2.31 8.27
CA SER A 74 3.10 0.90 8.12
C SER A 74 3.57 0.55 6.71
N SER A 75 4.18 -0.62 6.57
CA SER A 75 4.66 -1.15 5.29
C SER A 75 3.57 -1.52 4.29
N CYS A 76 2.30 -1.49 4.71
CA CYS A 76 1.21 -1.93 3.84
C CYS A 76 0.76 -0.81 2.92
N MET A 77 1.02 -1.06 1.64
CA MET A 77 0.67 -0.20 0.55
C MET A 77 0.15 -1.02 -0.65
N GLU A 78 -0.57 -0.35 -1.53
CA GLU A 78 -1.06 -0.89 -2.80
C GLU A 78 -1.10 0.25 -3.82
N VAL A 79 -0.84 -0.04 -5.10
CA VAL A 79 -1.00 0.94 -6.18
C VAL A 79 -2.25 0.61 -7.00
N VAL A 80 -3.07 1.62 -7.27
CA VAL A 80 -4.34 1.48 -8.00
C VAL A 80 -4.40 2.51 -9.12
N PRO A 81 -4.91 2.21 -10.32
CA PRO A 81 -5.09 3.20 -11.37
C PRO A 81 -6.03 4.33 -10.93
N HIS A 82 -5.78 5.55 -11.43
CA HIS A 82 -6.71 6.66 -11.33
C HIS A 82 -7.77 6.56 -12.44
N ALA A 83 -8.97 7.08 -12.19
CA ALA A 83 -10.06 7.09 -13.16
C ALA A 83 -9.78 7.90 -14.45
N ASN A 84 -8.67 8.63 -14.52
CA ASN A 84 -8.28 9.41 -15.70
C ASN A 84 -7.48 8.58 -16.71
N GLY A 85 -7.18 7.32 -16.38
CA GLY A 85 -6.49 6.37 -17.25
C GLY A 85 -5.00 6.62 -17.46
N THR A 86 -4.40 7.55 -16.71
CA THR A 86 -2.97 7.92 -16.84
C THR A 86 -2.25 7.90 -15.50
N ASP A 87 -2.88 8.45 -14.46
CA ASP A 87 -2.30 8.58 -13.12
C ASP A 87 -2.64 7.36 -12.25
N TYR A 88 -2.08 7.35 -11.04
CA TYR A 88 -2.33 6.31 -10.06
C TYR A 88 -2.66 6.89 -8.69
N TRP A 89 -3.11 6.01 -7.81
CA TRP A 89 -3.21 6.21 -6.37
C TRP A 89 -2.26 5.25 -5.68
N LEU A 90 -1.44 5.76 -4.76
CA LEU A 90 -0.74 4.94 -3.78
C LEU A 90 -1.59 4.91 -2.51
N ILE A 91 -2.15 3.76 -2.20
CA ILE A 91 -2.93 3.52 -1.00
C ILE A 91 -1.98 3.04 0.09
N VAL A 92 -2.07 3.64 1.28
CA VAL A 92 -1.30 3.27 2.46
C VAL A 92 -2.24 3.22 3.67
N ALA A 93 -2.11 2.21 4.53
CA ALA A 93 -2.76 2.21 5.83
C ALA A 93 -1.71 2.53 6.92
N PRO A 94 -1.55 3.79 7.33
CA PRO A 94 -0.50 4.14 8.30
C PRO A 94 -0.75 3.54 9.68
N ASN A 95 -1.99 3.17 9.99
CA ASN A 95 -2.41 2.57 11.25
C ASN A 95 -3.69 1.75 11.02
N ASN A 96 -4.31 1.27 12.10
CA ASN A 96 -5.51 0.44 12.04
C ASN A 96 -6.84 1.21 11.97
N THR A 97 -6.83 2.54 11.81
CA THR A 97 -8.05 3.35 11.79
C THR A 97 -8.32 3.99 10.43
N GLN A 98 -7.28 4.34 9.67
CA GLN A 98 -7.43 5.11 8.44
C GLN A 98 -6.69 4.50 7.25
N PHE A 99 -7.13 4.90 6.06
CA PHE A 99 -6.39 4.75 4.81
C PHE A 99 -6.05 6.12 4.23
N ASN A 100 -4.86 6.24 3.65
CA ASN A 100 -4.39 7.41 2.93
C ASN A 100 -4.23 7.02 1.45
N ALA A 101 -4.90 7.73 0.54
CA ALA A 101 -4.71 7.57 -0.89
C ALA A 101 -3.94 8.78 -1.44
N TYR A 102 -2.68 8.58 -1.80
CA TYR A 102 -1.81 9.62 -2.36
C TYR A 102 -1.95 9.65 -3.88
N PRO A 103 -2.26 10.80 -4.50
CA PRO A 103 -2.28 10.90 -5.95
C PRO A 103 -0.85 10.83 -6.49
N VAL A 104 -0.62 9.96 -7.46
CA VAL A 104 0.66 9.72 -8.11
C VAL A 104 0.56 10.20 -9.56
N THR A 105 1.29 11.26 -9.88
CA THR A 105 1.17 11.97 -11.16
C THR A 105 2.52 12.14 -11.82
N SER A 106 2.55 12.66 -13.05
CA SER A 106 3.79 13.07 -13.71
C SER A 106 4.58 14.13 -12.93
N SER A 107 3.93 14.87 -12.03
CA SER A 107 4.57 15.96 -11.27
C SER A 107 5.11 15.52 -9.91
N GLY A 108 4.80 14.29 -9.47
CA GLY A 108 5.16 13.81 -8.15
C GLY A 108 4.01 13.11 -7.42
N ILE A 109 4.28 12.84 -6.14
CA ILE A 109 3.31 12.28 -5.20
C ILE A 109 2.67 13.46 -4.44
N GLY A 110 1.35 13.62 -4.55
CA GLY A 110 0.63 14.73 -3.92
C GLY A 110 0.16 14.41 -2.49
N SER A 111 -0.55 15.36 -1.88
CA SER A 111 -1.14 15.19 -0.54
C SER A 111 -2.24 14.12 -0.55
N PRO A 112 -2.35 13.29 0.50
CA PRO A 112 -3.28 12.17 0.50
C PRO A 112 -4.72 12.62 0.74
N VAL A 113 -5.65 11.90 0.12
CA VAL A 113 -7.04 11.84 0.55
C VAL A 113 -7.14 10.84 1.72
N ILE A 114 -7.58 11.32 2.87
CA ILE A 114 -7.65 10.51 4.10
C ILE A 114 -9.07 9.99 4.29
N SER A 115 -9.20 8.67 4.36
CA SER A 115 -10.45 8.00 4.72
C SER A 115 -10.35 7.48 6.16
N ASN A 116 -11.06 8.13 7.09
CA ASN A 116 -11.01 7.86 8.52
C ASN A 116 -12.01 6.77 8.95
N ASN A 117 -11.67 6.04 10.02
CA ASN A 117 -12.52 5.01 10.65
C ASN A 117 -12.96 3.87 9.72
N VAL A 118 -12.20 3.62 8.64
CA VAL A 118 -12.56 2.62 7.64
C VAL A 118 -11.94 1.27 7.95
N ALA A 119 -10.74 1.26 8.55
CA ALA A 119 -10.07 0.03 8.99
C ALA A 119 -10.63 -0.53 10.31
N ALA A 120 -11.52 0.20 11.00
CA ALA A 120 -12.27 -0.25 12.18
C ALA A 120 -11.42 -0.98 13.26
N ASN A 121 -10.20 -0.50 13.52
CA ASN A 121 -9.21 -1.09 14.44
C ASN A 121 -8.69 -2.49 14.05
N ASN A 122 -9.07 -3.01 12.89
CA ASN A 122 -8.58 -4.29 12.40
C ASN A 122 -7.06 -4.25 12.24
N LYS A 123 -6.38 -5.30 12.72
CA LYS A 123 -4.98 -5.54 12.38
C LYS A 123 -4.96 -6.06 10.95
N LEU A 124 -4.51 -5.19 10.04
CA LEU A 124 -4.46 -5.51 8.64
C LEU A 124 -3.14 -6.21 8.28
N GLY A 125 -3.23 -7.04 7.25
CA GLY A 125 -2.11 -7.64 6.52
C GLY A 125 -2.13 -7.17 5.06
N TYR A 126 -1.74 -8.05 4.15
CA TYR A 126 -1.62 -7.74 2.72
C TYR A 126 -2.86 -7.08 2.11
N PHE A 127 -2.58 -6.16 1.18
CA PHE A 127 -3.55 -5.51 0.33
C PHE A 127 -3.50 -6.10 -1.07
N ALA A 128 -4.63 -6.07 -1.76
CA ALA A 128 -4.68 -6.29 -3.20
C ALA A 128 -5.84 -5.49 -3.78
N ALA A 129 -5.60 -4.81 -4.91
CA ALA A 129 -6.65 -4.13 -5.65
C ALA A 129 -7.29 -5.07 -6.68
N SER A 130 -8.58 -4.86 -6.95
CA SER A 130 -9.24 -5.46 -8.11
C SER A 130 -8.63 -4.89 -9.40
N HIS A 131 -8.56 -5.69 -10.46
CA HIS A 131 -8.05 -5.28 -11.77
C HIS A 131 -8.70 -4.00 -12.33
N ASN A 132 -9.99 -3.80 -12.09
CA ASN A 132 -10.70 -2.60 -12.55
C ASN A 132 -10.56 -1.40 -11.60
N GLY A 133 -9.79 -1.53 -10.52
CA GLY A 133 -9.50 -0.48 -9.53
C GLY A 133 -10.64 -0.09 -8.60
N ASN A 134 -11.83 -0.71 -8.66
CA ASN A 134 -12.98 -0.26 -7.84
C ASN A 134 -13.04 -0.86 -6.44
N TYR A 135 -12.22 -1.87 -6.16
CA TYR A 135 -12.19 -2.56 -4.90
C TYR A 135 -10.76 -2.76 -4.39
N LEU A 136 -10.64 -2.74 -3.08
CA LEU A 136 -9.43 -3.13 -2.34
C LEU A 136 -9.83 -4.24 -1.38
N ILE A 137 -9.02 -5.29 -1.26
CA ILE A 137 -9.13 -6.26 -0.18
C ILE A 137 -7.94 -6.10 0.75
N ALA A 138 -8.18 -6.22 2.06
CA ALA A 138 -7.13 -6.35 3.05
C ALA A 138 -7.35 -7.61 3.87
N THR A 139 -6.31 -8.41 4.11
CA THR A 139 -6.41 -9.51 5.07
C THR A 139 -6.51 -8.95 6.49
N ALA A 140 -7.34 -9.56 7.33
CA ALA A 140 -7.36 -9.33 8.77
C ALA A 140 -6.69 -10.52 9.45
N ILE A 141 -5.68 -10.23 10.26
CA ILE A 141 -4.68 -11.23 10.69
C ILE A 141 -4.82 -11.64 12.15
N GLU A 142 -5.77 -11.06 12.88
CA GLU A 142 -6.00 -11.35 14.30
C GLU A 142 -7.50 -11.50 14.57
N SER A 143 -7.92 -12.73 14.87
CA SER A 143 -9.33 -13.08 15.11
C SER A 143 -9.91 -12.48 16.40
N SER A 144 -9.06 -12.03 17.31
CA SER A 144 -9.44 -11.34 18.55
C SER A 144 -9.94 -9.92 18.31
N VAL A 145 -9.54 -9.30 17.18
CA VAL A 145 -9.93 -7.93 16.82
C VAL A 145 -10.80 -7.86 15.57
N SER A 146 -10.80 -8.92 14.74
CA SER A 146 -11.68 -9.04 13.59
C SER A 146 -12.40 -10.39 13.58
N PRO A 147 -13.73 -10.43 13.40
CA PRO A 147 -14.42 -11.70 13.20
C PRO A 147 -14.18 -12.30 11.81
N HIS A 148 -13.64 -11.51 10.86
CA HIS A 148 -13.42 -11.90 9.47
C HIS A 148 -11.93 -12.00 9.16
N ALA A 149 -11.55 -12.91 8.27
CA ALA A 149 -10.15 -13.10 7.84
C ALA A 149 -9.73 -12.13 6.73
N ALA A 150 -10.69 -11.49 6.06
CA ALA A 150 -10.42 -10.42 5.13
C ALA A 150 -11.55 -9.39 5.13
N ILE A 151 -11.25 -8.20 4.64
CA ILE A 151 -12.18 -7.09 4.54
C ILE A 151 -12.12 -6.55 3.12
N LEU A 152 -13.29 -6.44 2.50
CA LEU A 152 -13.46 -5.79 1.21
C LEU A 152 -13.81 -4.32 1.44
N TYR A 153 -13.19 -3.45 0.66
CA TYR A 153 -13.43 -2.02 0.61
C TYR A 153 -13.86 -1.61 -0.80
N ASN A 154 -14.71 -0.58 -0.88
CA ASN A 154 -14.93 0.13 -2.13
C ASN A 154 -13.85 1.22 -2.26
N PHE A 155 -13.34 1.41 -3.47
CA PHE A 155 -12.44 2.49 -3.81
C PHE A 155 -13.01 3.35 -4.93
N ASN A 156 -13.09 4.66 -4.70
CA ASN A 156 -13.47 5.61 -5.73
C ASN A 156 -12.21 6.16 -6.41
N GLN A 157 -11.90 5.64 -7.59
CA GLN A 157 -10.71 6.01 -8.37
C GLN A 157 -10.68 7.47 -8.83
N SER A 158 -11.81 8.18 -8.81
CA SER A 158 -11.87 9.60 -9.16
C SER A 158 -11.56 10.50 -7.99
N THR A 159 -11.80 10.04 -6.75
CA THR A 159 -11.69 10.88 -5.54
C THR A 159 -10.67 10.38 -4.54
N GLY A 160 -10.16 9.16 -4.68
CA GLY A 160 -9.29 8.53 -3.70
C GLY A 160 -9.99 8.07 -2.42
N GLN A 161 -11.32 8.18 -2.32
CA GLN A 161 -12.07 7.79 -1.12
C GLN A 161 -12.20 6.27 -1.01
N ILE A 162 -11.97 5.76 0.21
CA ILE A 162 -12.11 4.34 0.57
C ILE A 162 -13.24 4.21 1.59
N THR A 163 -14.14 3.25 1.37
CA THR A 163 -15.20 2.91 2.33
C THR A 163 -15.24 1.42 2.60
N MET A 164 -15.54 1.02 3.84
CA MET A 164 -15.69 -0.38 4.19
C MET A 164 -16.92 -0.93 3.48
N ASN A 165 -16.77 -2.04 2.74
CA ASN A 165 -17.89 -2.71 2.09
C ASN A 165 -18.43 -3.81 3.00
N ARG A 166 -17.62 -4.85 3.25
CA ARG A 166 -17.98 -5.98 4.11
C ARG A 166 -16.78 -6.79 4.56
N GLY A 167 -16.94 -7.53 5.65
CA GLY A 167 -16.03 -8.61 6.03
C GLY A 167 -16.25 -9.86 5.16
N LEU A 168 -15.19 -10.63 4.97
CA LEU A 168 -15.16 -11.87 4.20
C LEU A 168 -14.55 -12.98 5.04
N ALA A 169 -15.19 -14.17 4.97
CA ALA A 169 -14.79 -15.41 5.62
C ALA A 169 -14.58 -15.27 7.14
N GLN A 170 -15.52 -15.78 7.96
CA GLN A 170 -15.34 -15.71 9.41
C GLN A 170 -14.17 -16.58 9.86
N HIS A 171 -13.34 -16.09 10.79
CA HIS A 171 -12.23 -16.88 11.31
C HIS A 171 -12.68 -18.23 11.91
N SER A 172 -13.87 -18.27 12.52
CA SER A 172 -14.50 -19.48 13.07
C SER A 172 -14.83 -20.54 12.00
N GLN A 173 -14.96 -20.14 10.74
CA GLN A 173 -15.31 -21.01 9.62
C GLN A 173 -14.07 -21.47 8.83
N ILE A 174 -12.88 -20.98 9.18
CA ILE A 174 -11.61 -21.32 8.53
C ILE A 174 -10.83 -22.24 9.48
N SER A 175 -11.18 -23.53 9.47
CA SER A 175 -10.38 -24.56 10.16
C SER A 175 -9.14 -24.90 9.34
N PRO A 176 -7.93 -24.96 9.93
CA PRO A 176 -6.77 -25.53 9.25
C PRO A 176 -7.13 -26.94 8.83
N LYS A 177 -7.09 -27.26 7.53
CA LYS A 177 -7.05 -28.67 7.13
C LYS A 177 -5.70 -29.19 7.62
N SER A 178 -5.73 -30.15 8.54
CA SER A 178 -4.57 -30.98 8.84
C SER A 178 -4.08 -31.55 7.49
N ILE A 179 -2.85 -31.22 7.14
CA ILE A 179 -2.14 -31.80 5.99
C ILE A 179 -1.54 -33.12 6.47
#